data_AF-A0A9P6IRB9-F1
#
_entry.id   AF-A0A9P6IRB9-F1
#
_cell.length_a   1.000
_cell.length_b   1.000
_cell.length_c   1.000
_cell.angle_alpha   90.00
_cell.angle_beta   90.00
_cell.angle_gamma   90.00
#
_symmetry.space_group_name_H-M   'P 1'
#
loop_
_entity.id
_entity.type
_entity.pdbx_description
1 polymer ?
#
loop_
_entity_poly.entity_id
_entity_poly.type
_entity_poly.pdbx_seq_one_letter_code
_entity_poly.pdbx_strand_id
1 'polypeptide(L)'
;IIENFDKAYSTEWNKLLSPGEQQKLAFARLFFRRPVFAILDEATCSMDNMSENEMFKQCRLMNITCITVSHHLHLDRFHHQKITIGGRGTWSWSEVTNTEEDDDDEFLDRGDS
;
A
#
# COMPACT_ATOMS: atom_id res chain seq x y z
N ILE A 1 -43.66 14.44 -12.75
CA ILE A 1 -42.29 14.93 -13.05
C ILE A 1 -41.57 14.91 -11.72
N ILE A 2 -40.52 14.08 -11.62
CA ILE A 2 -40.02 13.54 -10.35
C ILE A 2 -39.31 14.61 -9.53
N GLU A 3 -39.85 14.92 -8.35
CA GLU A 3 -39.23 15.67 -7.26
C GLU A 3 -38.37 14.70 -6.43
N ASN A 4 -37.04 14.78 -6.53
CA ASN A 4 -36.08 14.29 -5.50
C ASN A 4 -34.61 14.48 -5.94
N PHE A 5 -34.17 15.73 -6.09
CA PHE A 5 -32.74 16.04 -6.31
C PHE A 5 -31.98 16.40 -5.01
N ASP A 6 -32.68 16.56 -3.88
CA ASP A 6 -32.10 16.91 -2.57
C ASP A 6 -31.89 15.70 -1.63
N LYS A 7 -31.89 14.48 -2.18
CA LYS A 7 -31.37 13.35 -1.41
C LYS A 7 -29.86 13.43 -1.52
N ALA A 8 -29.22 14.03 -0.52
CA ALA A 8 -27.83 13.73 -0.23
C ALA A 8 -27.73 12.22 -0.15
N TYR A 9 -27.27 11.57 -1.21
CA TYR A 9 -26.72 10.23 -1.18
C TYR A 9 -25.45 10.32 -0.33
N SER A 10 -25.65 10.54 0.97
CA SER A 10 -24.73 10.14 2.02
C SER A 10 -24.81 8.62 2.10
N THR A 11 -24.61 7.95 0.97
CA THR A 11 -24.15 6.58 0.99
C THR A 11 -22.79 6.70 1.64
N GLU A 12 -22.74 6.46 2.94
CA GLU A 12 -21.50 6.32 3.65
C GLU A 12 -20.74 5.22 2.92
N TRP A 13 -19.79 5.59 2.07
CA TRP A 13 -18.95 4.64 1.34
C TRP A 13 -18.28 3.67 2.32
N ASN A 14 -18.05 4.13 3.55
CA ASN A 14 -17.61 3.35 4.71
C ASN A 14 -18.54 2.17 5.06
N LYS A 15 -19.84 2.24 4.72
CA LYS A 15 -20.84 1.18 4.92
C LYS A 15 -21.01 0.26 3.70
N LEU A 16 -20.58 0.71 2.51
CA LEU A 16 -20.69 -0.04 1.26
C LEU A 16 -19.47 -0.90 0.97
N LEU A 17 -18.29 -0.39 1.30
CA LEU A 17 -17.02 -1.04 1.03
C LEU A 17 -16.53 -1.75 2.29
N SER A 18 -16.06 -2.97 2.13
CA SER A 18 -15.27 -3.65 3.16
C SER A 18 -13.98 -2.85 3.47
N PRO A 19 -13.40 -3.02 4.67
CA PRO A 19 -12.14 -2.35 5.03
C PRO A 19 -11.01 -2.58 4.01
N GLY A 20 -10.89 -3.80 3.46
CA GLY A 20 -9.91 -4.10 2.42
C GLY A 20 -10.17 -3.38 1.09
N GLU A 21 -11.43 -3.22 0.69
CA GLU A 21 -11.79 -2.42 -0.51
C GLU A 21 -11.51 -0.93 -0.31
N GLN A 22 -11.72 -0.41 0.90
CA GLN A 22 -11.37 0.97 1.23
C GLN A 22 -9.85 1.20 1.13
N GLN A 23 -9.04 0.23 1.58
CA GLN A 23 -7.58 0.27 1.42
C GLN A 23 -7.17 0.19 -0.06
N LYS A 24 -7.79 -0.70 -0.85
CA LYS A 24 -7.56 -0.76 -2.32
C LYS A 24 -7.88 0.58 -2.99
N LEU A 25 -8.96 1.23 -2.59
CA LEU A 25 -9.32 2.55 -3.11
C LEU A 25 -8.31 3.64 -2.68
N ALA A 26 -7.75 3.54 -1.47
CA ALA A 26 -6.67 4.43 -1.03
C ALA A 26 -5.40 4.26 -1.87
N PHE A 27 -5.00 3.02 -2.18
CA PHE A 27 -3.91 2.74 -3.12
C PHE A 27 -4.21 3.23 -4.54
N ALA A 28 -5.44 3.05 -5.04
CA ALA A 28 -5.82 3.61 -6.33
C ALA A 28 -5.63 5.15 -6.38
N ARG A 29 -5.94 5.85 -5.30
CA ARG A 29 -5.67 7.30 -5.16
C ARG A 29 -4.18 7.61 -5.10
N LEU A 30 -3.40 6.77 -4.43
CA LEU A 30 -1.94 6.89 -4.38
C LEU A 30 -1.34 6.77 -5.79
N PHE A 31 -1.71 5.72 -6.52
CA PHE A 31 -1.23 5.48 -7.89
C PHE A 31 -1.65 6.56 -8.87
N PHE A 32 -2.86 7.11 -8.72
CA PHE A 32 -3.29 8.24 -9.54
C PHE A 32 -2.42 9.48 -9.35
N ARG A 33 -1.94 9.73 -8.12
CA ARG A 33 -1.13 10.92 -7.80
C ARG A 33 0.36 10.75 -8.06
N ARG A 34 0.87 9.52 -8.06
CA ARG A 34 2.30 9.18 -8.26
C ARG A 34 3.26 10.07 -7.44
N PRO A 35 3.11 10.17 -6.10
CA PRO A 35 4.03 10.97 -5.31
C PRO A 35 5.41 10.31 -5.25
N VAL A 36 6.46 11.11 -5.02
CA VAL A 36 7.82 10.57 -4.78
C VAL A 36 7.87 9.79 -3.47
N PHE A 37 7.14 10.24 -2.45
CA PHE A 37 7.05 9.60 -1.13
C PHE A 37 5.59 9.35 -0.74
N ALA A 38 5.32 8.14 -0.25
CA ALA A 38 4.02 7.73 0.29
C ALA A 38 4.18 7.29 1.75
N ILE A 39 3.41 7.89 2.66
CA ILE A 39 3.36 7.46 4.06
C ILE A 39 2.11 6.61 4.24
N LEU A 40 2.29 5.37 4.68
CA LEU A 40 1.27 4.33 4.76
C LEU A 40 1.14 3.86 6.21
N ASP A 41 0.11 4.31 6.91
CA ASP A 41 -0.16 3.93 8.30
C ASP A 41 -1.22 2.82 8.35
N GLU A 42 -0.81 1.61 8.70
CA GLU A 42 -1.64 0.39 8.70
C GLU A 42 -2.48 0.21 7.41
N ALA A 43 -1.94 0.65 6.29
CA ALA A 43 -2.68 0.80 5.04
C ALA A 43 -3.02 -0.53 4.34
N THR A 44 -2.46 -1.65 4.82
CA THR A 44 -2.63 -2.99 4.23
C THR A 44 -3.22 -4.01 5.20
N CYS A 45 -3.52 -3.62 6.45
CA CYS A 45 -3.92 -4.54 7.52
C CYS A 45 -5.23 -5.31 7.25
N SER A 46 -6.04 -4.86 6.29
CA SER A 46 -7.30 -5.51 5.89
C SER A 46 -7.23 -6.10 4.48
N MET A 47 -6.05 -6.13 3.86
CA MET A 47 -5.82 -6.73 2.54
C MET A 47 -5.35 -8.18 2.70
N ASP A 48 -5.65 -9.01 1.70
CA ASP A 48 -5.00 -10.31 1.58
C ASP A 48 -3.55 -10.18 1.08
N ASN A 49 -2.73 -11.20 1.33
CA ASN A 49 -1.30 -11.19 1.00
C ASN A 49 -1.01 -10.96 -0.51
N MET A 50 -1.89 -11.45 -1.39
CA MET A 50 -1.69 -11.28 -2.85
C MET A 50 -1.93 -9.83 -3.24
N SER A 51 -3.01 -9.24 -2.75
CA SER A 51 -3.34 -7.83 -2.95
C SER A 51 -2.26 -6.92 -2.39
N GLU A 52 -1.76 -7.19 -1.17
CA GLU A 52 -0.69 -6.41 -0.55
C GLU A 52 0.59 -6.44 -1.40
N ASN A 53 1.03 -7.62 -1.84
CA ASN A 53 2.20 -7.76 -2.68
C ASN A 53 2.05 -6.94 -3.98
N GLU A 54 0.90 -7.07 -4.64
CA GLU A 54 0.63 -6.29 -5.85
C GLU A 54 0.68 -4.78 -5.60
N MET A 55 0.14 -4.29 -4.49
CA MET A 55 0.19 -2.86 -4.17
C MET A 55 1.62 -2.34 -4.00
N PHE A 56 2.48 -3.07 -3.28
CA PHE A 56 3.89 -2.67 -3.10
C PHE A 56 4.71 -2.81 -4.39
N LYS A 57 4.46 -3.87 -5.18
CA LYS A 57 5.05 -4.04 -6.51
C LYS A 57 4.73 -2.85 -7.42
N GLN A 58 3.46 -2.44 -7.47
CA GLN A 58 3.05 -1.26 -8.23
C GLN A 58 3.69 0.04 -7.71
N CYS A 59 3.84 0.21 -6.40
CA CYS A 59 4.58 1.35 -5.85
C CYS A 59 6.02 1.39 -6.38
N ARG A 60 6.72 0.25 -6.39
CA ARG A 60 8.09 0.12 -6.91
C ARG A 60 8.16 0.45 -8.40
N LEU A 61 7.29 -0.15 -9.22
CA LEU A 61 7.21 0.09 -10.67
C LEU A 61 6.91 1.56 -11.01
N MET A 62 6.12 2.24 -10.18
CA MET A 62 5.81 3.66 -10.35
C MET A 62 6.85 4.60 -9.73
N ASN A 63 7.93 4.06 -9.17
CA ASN A 63 9.01 4.79 -8.52
C ASN A 63 8.54 5.63 -7.31
N ILE A 64 7.57 5.09 -6.57
CA ILE A 64 7.01 5.64 -5.33
C ILE A 64 7.77 5.04 -4.15
N THR A 65 8.39 5.89 -3.32
CA THR A 65 9.07 5.45 -2.11
C THR A 65 8.07 5.33 -0.96
N CYS A 66 7.84 4.11 -0.49
CA CYS A 66 6.90 3.83 0.60
C CYS A 66 7.58 3.86 1.97
N ILE A 67 7.01 4.66 2.87
CA ILE A 67 7.31 4.68 4.31
C ILE A 67 6.09 4.08 5.00
N THR A 68 6.23 2.88 5.55
CA THR A 68 5.13 2.15 6.19
C THR A 68 5.25 2.19 7.70
N VAL A 69 4.10 2.24 8.38
CA VAL A 69 3.97 2.03 9.81
C VAL A 69 3.08 0.81 9.99
N SER A 70 3.63 -0.24 10.61
CA SER A 70 2.87 -1.45 10.90
C SER A 70 3.50 -2.27 12.01
N HIS A 71 2.68 -3.13 12.61
CA HIS A 71 3.08 -4.19 13.53
C HIS A 71 3.33 -5.54 12.83
N HIS A 72 3.11 -5.63 11.51
CA HIS A 72 3.28 -6.85 10.74
C HIS A 72 4.72 -7.06 10.26
N LEU A 73 5.39 -8.10 10.77
CA LEU A 73 6.80 -8.40 10.45
C LEU A 73 7.02 -8.84 8.99
N HIS A 74 6.00 -9.35 8.30
CA HIS A 74 6.16 -9.83 6.92
C HIS A 74 6.31 -8.69 5.90
N LEU A 75 6.01 -7.44 6.29
CA LEU A 75 6.20 -6.27 5.43
C LEU A 75 7.69 -5.96 5.19
N ASP A 76 8.59 -6.50 6.02
CA ASP A 76 10.03 -6.33 5.91
C ASP A 76 10.52 -6.57 4.47
N ARG A 77 9.98 -7.56 3.76
CA ARG A 77 10.35 -7.89 2.36
C ARG A 77 10.13 -6.77 1.34
N PHE A 78 9.27 -5.80 1.65
CA PHE A 78 8.97 -4.67 0.77
C PHE A 78 9.85 -3.45 1.04
N HIS A 79 10.69 -3.49 2.08
CA HIS A 79 11.48 -2.35 2.54
C HIS A 79 12.96 -2.69 2.63
N HIS A 80 13.81 -1.73 2.29
CA HIS A 80 15.26 -1.86 2.43
C HIS A 80 15.73 -1.54 3.85
N GLN A 81 14.96 -0.73 4.59
CA GLN A 81 15.32 -0.23 5.90
C GLN A 81 14.15 -0.42 6.87
N LYS A 82 14.47 -0.78 8.11
CA LYS A 82 13.51 -0.99 9.18
C LYS A 82 13.91 -0.21 10.42
N ILE A 83 12.92 0.47 11.00
CA ILE A 83 13.03 1.06 12.34
C ILE A 83 12.08 0.29 13.24
N THR A 84 12.60 -0.30 14.30
CA THR A 84 11.80 -0.97 15.33
C THR A 84 11.73 -0.05 16.54
N ILE A 85 10.52 0.33 16.93
CA ILE A 85 10.27 1.10 18.15
C ILE A 85 9.95 0.13 19.27
N GLY A 86 10.80 0.09 20.29
CA GLY A 86 10.61 -0.73 21.48
C GLY A 86 9.84 -0.01 22.58
N GLY A 87 9.61 -0.71 23.69
CA GLY A 87 9.04 -0.10 24.90
C GLY A 87 10.03 0.80 25.63
N ARG A 88 9.52 1.79 26.38
CA ARG A 88 10.31 2.70 27.24
C ARG A 88 11.27 3.64 26.49
N GLY A 89 10.94 4.00 25.25
CA GLY A 89 11.71 4.96 24.45
C GLY A 89 12.94 4.38 23.76
N THR A 90 13.08 3.05 23.72
CA THR A 90 14.12 2.39 22.93
C THR A 90 13.70 2.30 21.46
N TRP A 91 14.67 2.37 20.56
CA TRP A 91 14.48 2.12 19.14
C TRP A 91 15.75 1.54 18.55
N SER A 92 15.61 0.77 17.47
CA SER A 92 16.71 0.22 16.70
C SER A 92 16.46 0.38 15.21
N TRP A 93 17.54 0.64 14.47
CA TRP A 93 17.52 0.66 13.02
C TRP A 93 18.32 -0.54 12.49
N SER A 94 17.83 -1.14 11.41
CA SER A 94 18.49 -2.21 10.70
C SER A 94 18.21 -2.12 9.20
N GLU A 95 19.18 -2.52 8.39
CA GLU A 95 18.95 -2.83 6.98
C GLU A 95 18.24 -4.18 6.88
N VAL A 96 17.28 -4.29 5.97
CA VAL A 96 16.56 -5.53 5.71
C VAL A 96 17.18 -6.16 4.47
N THR A 97 17.86 -7.28 4.66
CA THR A 97 18.36 -8.09 3.53
C THR A 97 17.20 -8.88 2.97
N ASN A 98 16.67 -8.48 1.82
CA ASN A 98 15.66 -9.26 1.13
C ASN A 98 16.35 -10.47 0.47
N THR A 99 16.14 -11.67 1.03
CA THR A 99 16.73 -12.92 0.51
C THR A 99 15.81 -13.67 -0.45
N GLU A 100 14.63 -13.14 -0.75
CA GLU A 100 13.73 -13.70 -1.76
C GLU A 100 13.89 -12.88 -3.04
N GLU A 101 14.44 -13.57 -4.03
CA GLU A 101 14.88 -13.08 -5.33
C GLU A 101 13.76 -12.32 -6.06
N ASP A 102 14.17 -11.27 -6.76
CA ASP A 102 13.42 -10.50 -7.74
C ASP A 102 13.04 -11.38 -8.96
N ASP A 103 12.43 -12.54 -8.76
CA ASP A 103 12.00 -13.50 -9.81
C ASP A 103 10.86 -12.94 -10.69
N ASP A 104 10.32 -11.78 -10.34
CA ASP A 104 9.22 -11.13 -11.04
C ASP A 104 9.67 -10.01 -12.00
N ASP A 105 10.96 -9.67 -12.03
CA ASP A 105 11.51 -8.61 -12.90
C ASP A 105 11.85 -9.11 -14.32
N GLU A 106 11.66 -10.39 -14.64
CA GLU A 106 12.00 -10.96 -15.96
C GLU A 106 10.92 -10.78 -17.05
N PHE A 107 9.84 -10.03 -16.81
CA PHE A 107 8.70 -9.96 -17.75
C PHE A 107 8.19 -8.56 -18.14
N LEU A 108 9.08 -7.55 -18.25
CA LEU A 108 8.73 -6.26 -18.90
C LEU A 108 9.75 -5.73 -19.92
N ASP A 109 10.60 -6.57 -20.51
CA ASP A 109 11.34 -6.23 -21.73
C ASP A 109 10.96 -7.16 -22.90
N ARG A 110 9.72 -7.03 -23.42
CA ARG A 110 9.41 -7.27 -24.84
C ARG A 110 8.16 -6.48 -25.24
N GLY A 111 8.38 -5.34 -25.87
CA GLY A 111 7.40 -4.77 -26.79
C GLY A 111 7.11 -3.29 -26.55
N ASP A 112 7.98 -2.43 -27.07
CA ASP A 112 7.48 -1.37 -27.93
C ASP A 112 8.42 -1.19 -29.13
N SER A 113 7.80 -0.85 -30.25
CA SER A 113 8.22 -0.94 -31.66
C SER A 113 9.61 -0.41 -32.07
#